data_AF-A0A848JZ45-F1
#
_entry.id   AF-A0A848JZ45-F1
#
_cell.length_a   1.000
_cell.length_b   1.000
_cell.length_c   1.000
_cell.angle_alpha   90.00
_cell.angle_beta   90.00
_cell.angle_gamma   90.00
#
_symmetry.space_group_name_H-M   'P 1'
#
loop_
_entity.id
_entity.type
_entity.pdbx_description
1 polymer ?
#
loop_
_entity_poly.entity_id
_entity_poly.type
_entity_poly.pdbx_seq_one_letter_code
_entity_poly.pdbx_strand_id
1 'polypeptide(L)' 'MEHQEHPTSTRPAVSPLRQRMIEDMTIRWFGEHTQRDYVRQVAEFTAFLGRAPDQAEPEDLRRYQLHLASFSASYAA' A
#
# COMPACT_ATOMS: atom_id res chain seq x y z
N MET A 1 -24.92 -26.39 -27.25
CA MET A 1 -25.18 -25.72 -25.96
C MET A 1 -23.86 -25.13 -25.53
N GLU A 2 -23.75 -23.80 -25.61
CA GLU A 2 -22.52 -23.04 -25.38
C GLU A 2 -22.00 -23.28 -23.97
N HIS A 3 -20.72 -23.65 -23.85
CA HIS A 3 -19.99 -23.54 -22.60
C HIS A 3 -19.66 -22.07 -22.39
N GLN A 4 -20.48 -21.42 -21.57
CA GLN A 4 -20.30 -20.04 -21.15
C GLN A 4 -19.13 -20.00 -20.16
N GLU A 5 -17.94 -19.67 -20.64
CA GLU A 5 -16.77 -19.42 -19.78
C GLU A 5 -17.02 -18.13 -19.00
N HIS A 6 -17.29 -18.25 -17.70
CA HIS A 6 -17.28 -17.13 -16.78
C HIS A 6 -15.81 -16.74 -16.54
N PRO A 7 -15.38 -15.50 -16.86
CA PRO A 7 -14.07 -15.04 -16.45
C PRO A 7 -14.04 -15.04 -14.92
N THR A 8 -13.21 -15.91 -14.34
CA THR A 8 -12.84 -15.81 -12.94
C THR A 8 -12.21 -14.44 -12.75
N SER A 9 -12.97 -13.53 -12.15
CA SER A 9 -12.50 -12.23 -11.71
C SER A 9 -11.20 -12.44 -10.94
N THR A 10 -10.07 -12.20 -11.60
CA THR A 10 -8.74 -12.34 -11.01
C THR A 10 -8.61 -11.20 -10.03
N ARG A 11 -9.10 -11.41 -8.81
CA ARG A 11 -8.80 -10.52 -7.70
C ARG A 11 -7.29 -10.64 -7.52
N PRO A 12 -6.52 -9.54 -7.60
CA PRO A 12 -5.09 -9.63 -7.41
C PRO A 12 -4.82 -10.32 -6.07
N ALA A 13 -4.02 -11.38 -6.12
CA ALA A 13 -3.63 -12.10 -4.92
C ALA A 13 -3.02 -11.09 -3.93
N VAL A 14 -3.46 -11.15 -2.67
CA VAL A 14 -2.89 -10.30 -1.62
C VAL A 14 -1.40 -10.60 -1.53
N SER A 15 -0.56 -9.57 -1.62
CA SER A 15 0.89 -9.76 -1.53
C SER A 15 1.26 -10.29 -0.13
N PRO A 16 2.31 -11.13 0.00
CA PRO A 16 2.76 -11.63 1.30
C PRO A 16 3.05 -10.50 2.31
N LEU A 17 3.60 -9.38 1.83
CA LEU A 17 3.83 -8.20 2.67
C LEU A 17 2.54 -7.59 3.21
N ARG A 18 1.51 -7.44 2.36
CA ARG A 18 0.20 -6.90 2.78
C ARG A 18 -0.44 -7.80 3.84
N GLN A 19 -0.32 -9.11 3.69
CA GLN A 19 -0.82 -10.06 4.67
C GLN A 19 -0.09 -9.92 6.02
N ARG A 20 1.25 -9.93 6.01
CA ARG A 20 2.05 -9.78 7.24
C ARG A 20 1.76 -8.47 7.97
N MET A 21 1.62 -7.36 7.24
CA MET A 21 1.24 -6.08 7.85
C MET A 21 -0.10 -6.16 8.60
N ILE A 22 -1.11 -6.82 8.01
CA ILE A 22 -2.44 -6.97 8.62
C ILE A 22 -2.35 -7.84 9.88
N GLU A 23 -1.62 -8.95 9.80
CA GLU A 23 -1.39 -9.86 10.94
C GLU A 23 -0.70 -9.13 12.10
N ASP A 24 0.40 -8.41 11.83
CA ASP A 24 1.14 -7.64 12.84
C ASP A 24 0.32 -6.52 13.47
N MET A 25 -0.57 -5.88 12.71
CA MET A 25 -1.46 -4.85 13.23
C MET A 25 -2.63 -5.44 14.03
N THR A 26 -3.10 -6.63 13.65
CA THR A 26 -4.13 -7.38 14.39
C THR A 26 -3.60 -7.84 15.75
N ILE A 27 -2.37 -8.37 15.81
CA ILE A 27 -1.69 -8.73 17.06
C ILE A 27 -1.57 -7.51 18.01
N ARG A 28 -1.40 -6.31 17.45
CA ARG A 28 -1.33 -5.03 18.18
C ARG A 28 -2.69 -4.38 18.45
N TRP A 29 -3.80 -5.06 18.13
CA TRP A 29 -5.17 -4.58 18.36
C TRP A 29 -5.53 -3.29 17.62
N PHE A 30 -4.92 -3.04 16.45
CA PHE A 30 -5.32 -1.91 15.61
C PHE A 30 -6.68 -2.20 14.95
N GLY A 31 -7.58 -1.22 14.99
CA GLY A 31 -8.88 -1.32 14.32
C GLY A 31 -8.76 -1.35 12.79
N GLU A 32 -9.77 -1.90 12.12
CA GLU A 32 -9.79 -2.11 10.65
C GLU A 32 -9.50 -0.83 9.85
N HIS A 33 -10.00 0.32 10.33
CA HIS A 33 -9.74 1.62 9.71
C HIS A 33 -8.23 1.93 9.67
N THR A 34 -7.57 1.80 10.83
CA THR A 34 -6.12 2.02 10.97
C THR A 34 -5.35 1.03 10.11
N GLN A 35 -5.75 -0.25 10.10
CA GLN A 35 -5.10 -1.26 9.27
C GLN A 35 -5.17 -0.90 7.78
N ARG A 36 -6.37 -0.52 7.30
CA ARG A 36 -6.60 -0.12 5.91
C ARG A 36 -5.76 1.11 5.54
N ASP A 37 -5.73 2.11 6.42
CA ASP A 37 -4.96 3.32 6.17
C ASP A 37 -3.46 3.04 6.10
N TYR A 38 -2.91 2.25 7.00
CA TYR A 38 -1.49 1.89 6.98
C TYR A 38 -1.11 1.11 5.72
N VAL A 39 -1.96 0.16 5.30
CA VAL A 39 -1.77 -0.56 4.04
C VAL A 39 -1.81 0.40 2.84
N ARG A 40 -2.73 1.39 2.83
CA ARG A 40 -2.80 2.41 1.78
C ARG A 40 -1.51 3.24 1.73
N GLN A 41 -1.03 3.73 2.89
CA GLN A 41 0.20 4.53 2.94
C GLN A 41 1.42 3.77 2.39
N VAL A 42 1.54 2.47 2.68
CA VAL A 42 2.65 1.65 2.14
C VAL A 42 2.48 1.38 0.64
N ALA A 43 1.24 1.23 0.15
CA ALA A 43 0.98 1.11 -1.28
C ALA A 43 1.36 2.39 -2.04
N GLU A 44 1.03 3.56 -1.51
CA GLU A 44 1.43 4.87 -2.07
C GLU A 44 2.95 5.04 -2.07
N PHE A 45 3.61 4.66 -0.97
CA PHE A 45 5.08 4.67 -0.90
C PHE A 45 5.71 3.74 -1.94
N THR A 46 5.19 2.52 -2.07
CA THR A 46 5.65 1.55 -3.08
C THR A 46 5.49 2.10 -4.50
N ALA A 47 4.37 2.76 -4.78
CA ALA A 47 4.14 3.42 -6.07
C ALA A 47 5.13 4.57 -6.33
N PHE A 48 5.45 5.37 -5.30
CA PHE A 48 6.49 6.40 -5.38
C PHE A 48 7.88 5.81 -5.65
N LEU A 49 8.24 4.68 -5.03
CA LEU A 49 9.55 4.05 -5.22
C LEU A 49 9.70 3.33 -6.56
N GLY A 50 8.61 2.87 -7.17
CA GLY A 50 8.63 2.03 -8.37
C GLY A 50 9.26 0.65 -8.16
N ARG A 51 9.53 0.26 -6.91
CA ARG A 51 10.11 -1.03 -6.51
C ARG A 51 9.52 -1.50 -5.18
N ALA A 52 9.78 -2.75 -4.83
CA ALA A 52 9.26 -3.34 -3.60
C ALA A 52 9.76 -2.56 -2.36
N PRO A 53 8.90 -2.32 -1.35
CA PRO A 53 9.22 -1.42 -0.23
C PRO A 53 10.24 -2.02 0.75
N ASP A 54 10.54 -3.32 0.66
CA ASP A 54 11.65 -3.98 1.37
C ASP A 54 13.04 -3.62 0.79
N GLN A 55 13.07 -3.00 -0.40
CA GLN A 55 14.27 -2.44 -1.03
C GLN A 55 14.38 -0.92 -0.83
N ALA A 56 13.65 -0.36 0.13
CA ALA A 56 13.71 1.06 0.46
C ALA A 56 14.93 1.35 1.33
N GLU A 57 15.69 2.38 0.94
CA GLU A 57 16.81 2.91 1.72
C GLU A 57 16.36 4.14 2.53
N PRO A 58 17.09 4.54 3.58
CA PRO A 58 16.75 5.72 4.39
C PRO A 58 16.56 7.00 3.56
N GLU A 59 17.34 7.18 2.50
CA GLU A 59 17.23 8.34 1.61
C GLU A 59 15.93 8.32 0.79
N ASP A 60 15.36 7.15 0.51
CA ASP A 60 14.05 7.07 -0.15
C ASP A 60 12.93 7.58 0.75
N LEU A 61 13.02 7.35 2.07
CA LEU A 61 12.07 7.90 3.04
C LEU A 61 12.15 9.44 3.06
N ARG A 62 13.36 10.01 3.03
CA ARG A 62 13.56 11.46 2.95
C ARG A 62 12.89 12.04 1.70
N ARG A 63 13.12 11.42 0.53
CA ARG A 63 12.51 11.85 -0.74
C ARG A 63 11.00 11.76 -0.71
N TYR A 64 10.46 10.68 -0.14
CA TYR A 64 9.02 10.51 0.00
C TYR A 64 8.39 11.57 0.93
N GLN A 65 9.03 11.87 2.06
CA GLN A 65 8.59 12.95 2.95
C GLN A 65 8.57 14.31 2.24
N LEU A 66 9.59 14.62 1.42
CA LEU A 66 9.62 15.83 0.60
C LEU A 66 8.50 15.85 -0.46
N HIS A 67 8.24 14.71 -1.10
CA HIS A 67 7.13 14.56 -2.05
C HIS A 67 5.79 14.85 -1.37
N LEU A 68 5.51 14.25 -0.21
CA LEU A 68 4.30 14.49 0.56
C LEU A 68 4.15 15.97 0.98
N ALA A 69 5.23 16.61 1.41
CA ALA A 69 5.23 18.02 1.77
C ALA A 69 4.90 18.92 0.57
N SER A 70 5.43 18.62 -0.62
CA SER A 70 5.13 19.36 -1.85
C SER A 70 3.67 19.21 -2.29
N PHE A 71 3.10 18.01 -2.13
CA PHE A 71 1.69 17.75 -2.43
C PHE A 71 0.76 18.42 -1.42
N SER A 72 1.12 18.42 -0.13
CA SER A 72 0.37 19.11 0.92
C SER A 72 0.43 20.64 0.78
N ALA A 73 1.56 21.19 0.33
CA ALA A 73 1.66 22.62 0.03
C ALA A 73 0.78 23.02 -1.16
N SER A 74 0.59 22.12 -2.14
CA SER A 74 -0.32 22.36 -3.28
C SER A 74 -1.80 22.39 -2.91
N TYR A 75 -2.22 21.85 -1.76
CA TYR A 75 -3.60 21.91 -1.27
C TYR A 75 -3.86 23.09 -0.32
N ALA A 76 -2.79 23.77 0.14
CA ALA A 76 -2.84 24.86 1.10
C ALA A 76 -2.65 26.26 0.49
N ALA A 77 -2.56 26.36 -0.85
CA ALA A 77 -2.48 27.60 -1.62
C ALA A 77 -3.83 27.87 -2.32
#